data_AF-A0A846BQL9-F1
#
_entry.id   AF-A0A846BQL9-F1
#
_cell.length_a   1.000
_cell.length_b   1.000
_cell.length_c   1.000
_cell.angle_alpha   90.00
_cell.angle_beta   90.00
_cell.angle_gamma   90.00
#
_symmetry.space_group_name_H-M   'P 1'
#
loop_
_entity.id
_entity.type
_entity.pdbx_description
1 polymer ?
#
loop_
_entity_poly.entity_id
_entity_poly.type
_entity_poly.pdbx_seq_one_letter_code
_entity_poly.pdbx_strand_id
1 'polypeptide(L)' 'MKPSLIARVNRRVKRVQKKFAQKSLILMYHRVAEKDVDPWSLCVTPEHFAQHLEAIKKHAHPISLRELAQAHQEGKVP' A
#
# COMPACT_ATOMS: atom_id res chain seq x y z
N MET A 1 20.56 -31.97 -15.48
CA MET A 1 19.34 -32.19 -14.67
C MET A 1 18.25 -31.22 -15.18
N LYS A 2 17.26 -31.69 -15.94
CA LYS A 2 16.24 -30.81 -16.56
C LYS A 2 15.22 -30.39 -15.49
N PRO A 3 14.96 -29.09 -15.26
CA PRO A 3 13.90 -28.69 -14.34
C PRO A 3 12.57 -29.25 -14.84
N SER A 4 11.87 -29.98 -13.97
CA SER A 4 10.63 -30.67 -14.32
C SER A 4 9.61 -29.70 -14.91
N LEU A 5 8.84 -30.17 -15.90
CA LEU A 5 7.78 -29.41 -16.57
C LEU A 5 6.80 -28.77 -15.55
N ILE A 6 6.57 -29.48 -14.44
CA ILE A 6 5.74 -29.09 -13.29
C ILE A 6 6.25 -27.82 -12.60
N ALA A 7 7.57 -27.68 -12.38
CA ALA A 7 8.16 -26.52 -11.74
C ALA A 7 8.07 -25.24 -12.58
N ARG A 8 8.03 -25.37 -13.92
CA ARG A 8 7.87 -24.25 -14.86
C ARG A 8 6.43 -23.76 -14.92
N VAL A 9 5.46 -24.68 -14.89
CA VAL A 9 4.03 -24.34 -14.88
C VAL A 9 3.65 -23.62 -13.58
N ASN A 10 4.07 -24.15 -12.42
CA ASN A 10 3.80 -23.53 -11.12
C ASN A 10 4.36 -22.11 -10.99
N ARG A 11 5.52 -21.84 -11.61
CA ARG A 11 6.11 -20.50 -11.62
C ARG A 11 5.30 -19.49 -12.44
N ARG A 12 4.73 -19.90 -13.57
CA ARG A 12 3.87 -19.02 -14.39
C ARG A 12 2.53 -18.74 -13.69
N VAL A 13 1.91 -19.75 -13.07
CA VAL A 13 0.65 -19.59 -12.32
C VAL A 13 0.82 -18.61 -11.16
N LYS A 14 1.87 -18.79 -10.34
CA LYS A 14 2.17 -17.85 -9.24
C LYS A 14 2.39 -16.42 -9.71
N ARG A 15 3.01 -16.22 -10.89
CA ARG A 15 3.28 -14.88 -11.45
C ARG A 15 2.00 -14.17 -11.87
N VAL A 16 1.05 -14.91 -12.43
CA VAL A 16 -0.27 -14.39 -12.82
C VAL A 16 -1.08 -14.07 -11.58
N GLN A 17 -1.15 -14.98 -10.60
CA GLN A 17 -1.82 -14.73 -9.32
C GLN A 17 -1.28 -13.49 -8.61
N LYS A 18 0.04 -13.30 -8.57
CA LYS A 18 0.66 -12.12 -7.95
C LYS A 18 0.36 -10.81 -8.70
N LYS A 19 0.05 -10.89 -10.01
CA LYS A 19 -0.32 -9.72 -10.83
C LYS A 19 -1.76 -9.27 -10.53
N PHE A 20 -2.62 -10.21 -10.13
CA PHE A 20 -3.99 -9.97 -9.68
C PHE A 20 -4.13 -9.92 -8.16
N ALA A 21 -3.02 -10.00 -7.43
CA ALA A 21 -3.04 -9.85 -5.99
C ALA A 21 -3.44 -8.42 -5.65
N GLN A 22 -4.50 -8.33 -4.86
CA GLN A 22 -4.84 -7.26 -3.95
C GLN A 22 -3.56 -6.60 -3.38
N LYS A 23 -3.43 -5.28 -3.57
CA LYS A 23 -2.22 -4.50 -3.28
C LYS A 23 -2.53 -3.44 -2.24
N SER A 24 -1.92 -3.57 -1.08
CA SER A 24 -1.93 -2.56 -0.05
C SER A 24 -0.89 -1.46 -0.32
N LEU A 25 -1.20 -0.23 0.06
CA LEU A 25 -0.33 0.95 -0.05
C LEU A 25 -0.14 1.57 1.33
N ILE A 26 1.09 2.01 1.63
CA ILE A 26 1.42 2.78 2.82
C ILE A 26 1.73 4.21 2.37
N LEU A 27 0.93 5.17 2.82
CA LEU A 27 1.16 6.59 2.58
C LEU A 27 1.82 7.22 3.80
N MET A 28 2.98 7.85 3.59
CA MET A 28 3.77 8.44 4.67
C MET A 28 3.68 9.97 4.62
N TYR A 29 3.36 10.57 5.76
CA TYR A 29 3.34 12.02 5.96
C TYR A 29 4.39 12.38 7.00
N HIS A 30 5.10 13.48 6.78
CA HIS A 30 6.14 13.93 7.71
C HIS A 30 5.60 14.90 8.76
N ARG A 31 4.78 15.89 8.35
CA ARG A 31 4.15 16.83 9.28
C ARG A 31 2.83 17.36 8.71
N VAL A 32 1.80 17.42 9.57
CA VAL A 32 0.53 18.12 9.28
C VAL A 32 0.51 19.39 10.10
N ALA A 33 0.83 20.54 9.50
CA ALA A 33 0.91 21.83 10.17
C ALA A 33 0.91 22.98 9.15
N GLU A 34 0.49 24.16 9.60
CA GLU A 34 0.77 25.41 8.91
C GLU A 34 2.17 25.88 9.33
N LYS A 35 3.06 26.07 8.35
CA LYS A 35 4.44 26.52 8.59
C LYS A 35 4.85 27.49 7.49
N ASP A 36 5.37 28.64 7.91
CA ASP A 36 5.88 29.67 7.00
C ASP A 36 7.21 29.27 6.33
N VAL A 37 7.97 28.36 6.97
CA VAL A 37 9.25 27.87 6.46
C VAL A 37 9.27 26.35 6.45
N ASP A 38 9.29 25.79 5.24
CA ASP A 38 9.40 24.36 4.98
C ASP A 38 10.41 24.09 3.84
N PRO A 39 11.72 24.09 4.15
CA PRO A 39 12.78 24.02 3.14
C PRO A 39 12.79 22.71 2.34
N TRP A 40 12.13 21.67 2.85
CA TRP A 40 12.12 20.33 2.27
C TRP A 40 10.74 19.90 1.74
N SER A 41 9.75 20.80 1.78
CA SER A 41 8.38 20.52 1.34
C SER A 41 7.77 19.28 2.00
N LEU A 42 8.00 19.12 3.31
CA LEU A 42 7.54 17.98 4.11
C LEU A 42 6.26 18.26 4.91
N CYS A 43 5.82 19.51 4.95
CA CYS A 43 4.60 19.93 5.63
C CYS A 43 3.42 19.90 4.67
N VAL A 44 2.34 19.28 5.12
CA VAL A 44 1.01 19.44 4.52
C VAL A 44 0.15 20.27 5.47
N THR A 45 -0.63 21.21 4.94
CA THR A 45 -1.58 21.95 5.77
C THR A 45 -2.68 21.01 6.28
N PRO A 46 -3.29 21.30 7.43
CA PRO A 46 -4.41 20.51 7.94
C PRO A 46 -5.56 20.39 6.93
N GLU A 47 -5.85 21.47 6.19
CA GLU A 47 -6.91 21.50 5.18
C GLU A 47 -6.61 20.57 3.99
N HIS A 48 -5.42 20.65 3.41
CA HIS A 48 -5.03 19.74 2.32
C HIS A 48 -4.96 18.29 2.78
N PHE A 49 -4.48 18.04 4.01
CA PHE A 49 -4.48 16.70 4.57
C PHE A 49 -5.89 16.11 4.67
N ALA A 50 -6.87 16.89 5.13
CA ALA A 50 -8.27 16.47 5.15
C ALA A 50 -8.79 16.13 3.74
N GLN A 51 -8.49 16.97 2.74
CA GLN A 51 -8.86 16.70 1.35
C GLN A 51 -8.21 15.42 0.80
N HIS A 52 -6.95 15.15 1.15
CA HIS A 52 -6.27 13.90 0.80
C HIS A 52 -6.99 12.69 1.41
N LEU A 53 -7.41 12.76 2.67
CA LEU A 53 -8.16 11.67 3.31
C LEU A 53 -9.48 11.38 2.57
N GLU A 54 -10.19 12.42 2.13
CA GLU A 54 -11.41 12.25 1.35
C GLU A 54 -11.15 11.66 -0.04
N ALA A 55 -10.05 12.06 -0.71
CA ALA A 55 -9.64 11.43 -1.97
C ALA A 55 -9.25 9.95 -1.76
N ILE A 56 -8.52 9.63 -0.69
CA ILE A 56 -8.14 8.26 -0.36
C ILE A 56 -9.38 7.39 -0.15
N LYS A 57 -10.37 7.87 0.63
CA LYS A 57 -11.61 7.13 0.89
C LYS A 57 -12.44 6.84 -0.37
N LYS A 58 -12.29 7.65 -1.43
CA LYS A 58 -12.97 7.40 -2.72
C LYS A 58 -12.35 6.24 -3.52
N HIS A 59 -11.08 5.92 -3.27
CA HIS A 59 -10.31 4.97 -4.09
C HIS A 59 -9.77 3.78 -3.32
N ALA A 60 -9.71 3.86 -2.00
CA ALA A 60 -9.15 2.85 -1.12
C ALA A 60 -9.86 2.85 0.24
N HIS A 61 -9.64 1.78 1.00
CA HIS A 61 -10.14 1.63 2.37
C HIS A 61 -8.96 1.71 3.36
N PRO A 62 -8.76 2.85 4.05
CA PRO A 62 -7.72 2.95 5.07
C PRO A 62 -7.99 1.96 6.21
N ILE A 63 -6.97 1.17 6.55
CA ILE A 63 -6.98 0.29 7.71
C ILE A 63 -5.81 0.65 8.63
N SER A 64 -5.88 0.24 9.88
CA SER A 64 -4.76 0.37 10.78
C SER A 64 -3.58 -0.50 10.33
N LEU A 65 -2.37 -0.07 10.65
CA LEU A 65 -1.17 -0.87 10.39
C LEU A 65 -1.23 -2.23 11.10
N ARG A 66 -1.92 -2.31 12.25
CA ARG A 66 -2.13 -3.56 12.99
C ARG A 66 -2.98 -4.54 12.18
N GLU A 67 -4.10 -4.09 11.65
CA GLU A 67 -4.98 -4.92 10.80
C GLU A 67 -4.24 -5.37 9.54
N LEU A 68 -3.47 -4.48 8.90
CA LEU A 68 -2.64 -4.85 7.77
C LEU A 68 -1.61 -5.93 8.13
N ALA A 69 -0.92 -5.79 9.27
CA ALA A 69 0.07 -6.76 9.73
C ALA A 69 -0.58 -8.12 10.01
N GLN A 70 -1.76 -8.13 10.62
CA GLN A 70 -2.53 -9.36 10.85
C GLN A 70 -2.95 -10.02 9.52
N ALA A 71 -3.56 -9.25 8.61
CA ALA A 71 -3.95 -9.75 7.29
C ALA A 71 -2.75 -10.30 6.51
N HIS A 72 -1.57 -9.68 6.67
CA HIS A 72 -0.33 -10.18 6.07
C HIS A 72 0.11 -11.53 6.63
N GLN A 73 0.09 -11.70 7.95
CA GLN A 73 0.41 -12.99 8.59
C GLN A 73 -0.56 -14.10 8.14
N GLU A 74 -1.82 -13.76 7.91
CA GLU A 74 -2.85 -14.68 7.43
C GLU A 74 -2.80 -14.92 5.90
N GLY A 75 -1.93 -14.23 5.15
CA GLY A 75 -1.85 -14.33 3.69
C GLY A 75 -3.03 -13.69 2.95
N LYS A 76 -3.78 -12.80 3.62
CA LYS A 76 -5.01 -12.13 3.15
C LYS A 76 -4.82 -10.64 2.95
N VAL A 77 -3.61 -10.20 2.58
CA VAL A 77 -3.35 -8.78 2.31
C VAL A 77 -4.33 -8.28 1.23
N PRO A 78 -5.10 -7.20 1.49
CA PRO A 78 -5.98 -6.58 0.52
C PRO A 78 -5.23 -5.73 -0.53
#